data_AF-A0A143BKK3-F1
#
_entry.id   AF-A0A143BKK3-F1
#
_cell.length_a   1.000
_cell.length_b   1.000
_cell.length_c   1.000
_cell.angle_alpha   90.00
_cell.angle_beta   90.00
_cell.angle_gamma   90.00
#
_symmetry.space_group_name_H-M   'P 1'
#
loop_
_entity.id
_entity.type
_entity.pdbx_description
1 polymer ?
#
loop_
_entity_poly.entity_id
_entity_poly.type
_entity_poly.pdbx_seq_one_letter_code
_entity_poly.pdbx_strand_id
1 'polypeptide(L)'
;MRHFHRCSLSPDAVLEQADRFFGALGLTRGGADARSRTFGGTLGTVKLSVKMEGGHYTFVEVHTDQVGESRIDKNVKKYFNALHRAADPRHSITAGY
;
A
#
# COMPACT_ATOMS: atom_id res chain seq x y z
N MET A 1 6.37 10.02 -6.49
CA MET A 1 5.45 10.64 -5.50
C MET A 1 5.51 9.88 -4.18
N ARG A 2 5.29 10.54 -3.03
CA ARG A 2 5.25 9.90 -1.71
C ARG A 2 3.86 9.99 -1.10
N HIS A 3 3.33 8.86 -0.63
CA HIS A 3 2.05 8.76 0.07
C HIS A 3 2.20 7.97 1.36
N PHE A 4 1.28 8.18 2.30
CA PHE A 4 1.23 7.40 3.53
C PHE A 4 -0.21 7.04 3.90
N HIS A 5 -0.36 5.97 4.67
CA HIS A 5 -1.61 5.52 5.25
C HIS A 5 -1.36 4.89 6.63
N ARG A 6 -2.32 5.01 7.54
CA ARG A 6 -2.29 4.39 8.87
C ARG A 6 -3.43 3.40 8.97
N CYS A 7 -3.14 2.18 9.40
CA CYS A 7 -4.15 1.15 9.62
C CYS A 7 -3.83 0.34 10.88
N SER A 8 -4.82 -0.40 11.39
CA SER A 8 -4.68 -1.29 12.56
C SER A 8 -4.17 -2.69 12.21
N LEU A 9 -3.91 -2.97 10.92
CA LEU A 9 -3.35 -4.26 10.49
C LEU A 9 -1.92 -4.42 10.99
N SER A 10 -1.48 -5.67 11.18
CA SER A 10 -0.08 -5.96 11.48
C SER A 10 0.81 -5.61 10.27
N PRO A 11 2.07 -5.20 10.49
CA PRO A 11 2.98 -4.88 9.38
C PRO A 11 3.18 -6.04 8.40
N ASP A 12 3.14 -7.28 8.89
CA ASP A 12 3.21 -8.47 8.06
C ASP A 12 1.99 -8.60 7.14
N ALA A 13 0.79 -8.42 7.68
CA ALA A 13 -0.46 -8.43 6.89
C ALA A 13 -0.47 -7.32 5.82
N VAL A 14 0.09 -6.15 6.13
CA VAL A 14 0.25 -5.06 5.14
C VAL A 14 1.17 -5.49 3.99
N LEU A 15 2.32 -6.09 4.30
CA LEU A 15 3.29 -6.54 3.29
C LEU A 15 2.72 -7.68 2.44
N GLU A 16 2.05 -8.65 3.04
CA GLU A 16 1.38 -9.74 2.34
C GLU A 16 0.27 -9.21 1.40
N GLN A 17 -0.51 -8.22 1.86
CA GLN A 17 -1.50 -7.57 1.00
C GLN A 17 -0.84 -6.77 -0.12
N ALA A 18 0.32 -6.17 0.10
CA ALA A 18 1.09 -5.48 -0.96
C ALA A 18 1.55 -6.47 -2.03
N ASP A 19 2.11 -7.61 -1.62
CA ASP A 19 2.56 -8.68 -2.52
C ASP A 19 1.41 -9.15 -3.42
N ARG A 20 0.22 -9.41 -2.84
CA ARG A 20 -0.98 -9.75 -3.62
C ARG A 20 -1.42 -8.64 -4.55
N PHE A 21 -1.55 -7.42 -4.03
CA PHE A 21 -2.13 -6.29 -4.77
C PHE A 21 -1.26 -5.87 -5.96
N PHE A 22 0.03 -5.64 -5.73
CA PHE A 22 0.95 -5.21 -6.79
C PHE A 22 1.30 -6.35 -7.74
N GLY A 23 1.35 -7.60 -7.26
CA GLY A 23 1.48 -8.79 -8.11
C GLY A 23 0.31 -8.94 -9.09
N ALA A 24 -0.94 -8.74 -8.63
CA ALA A 24 -2.12 -8.76 -9.50
C ALA A 24 -2.14 -7.62 -10.54
N LEU A 25 -1.37 -6.55 -10.31
CA LEU A 25 -1.17 -5.45 -11.27
C LEU A 25 -0.03 -5.71 -12.27
N GLY A 26 0.59 -6.89 -12.22
CA GLY A 26 1.70 -7.27 -13.11
C GLY A 26 3.05 -6.68 -12.71
N LEU A 27 3.19 -6.17 -11.49
CA LEU A 27 4.49 -5.73 -10.97
C LEU A 27 5.22 -6.93 -10.38
N THR A 28 6.51 -6.99 -10.63
CA THR A 28 7.39 -8.01 -10.08
C THR A 28 7.99 -7.49 -8.78
N ARG A 29 7.99 -8.33 -7.75
CA ARG A 29 8.68 -8.03 -6.49
C ARG A 29 10.19 -8.02 -6.72
N GLY A 30 10.84 -6.94 -6.30
CA GLY A 30 12.29 -6.79 -6.29
C GLY A 30 12.84 -6.96 -4.88
N GLY A 31 13.58 -5.95 -4.40
CA GLY A 31 14.18 -5.97 -3.05
C GLY A 31 13.14 -6.07 -1.94
N ALA A 32 13.41 -6.90 -0.95
CA ALA A 32 12.56 -7.11 0.21
C ALA A 32 13.41 -7.20 1.48
N ASP A 33 12.97 -6.52 2.53
CA ASP A 33 13.54 -6.59 3.87
C ASP A 33 12.45 -6.98 4.88
N ALA A 34 12.75 -7.12 6.17
CA ALA A 34 11.75 -7.44 7.19
C ALA A 34 10.58 -6.43 7.22
N ARG A 35 10.83 -5.16 6.84
CA ARG A 35 9.85 -4.06 6.92
C ARG A 35 9.66 -3.29 5.62
N SER A 36 10.13 -3.82 4.49
CA SER A 36 9.99 -3.14 3.21
C SER A 36 9.86 -4.09 2.03
N ARG A 37 9.25 -3.59 0.96
CA ARG A 37 9.11 -4.26 -0.34
C ARG A 37 9.35 -3.25 -1.45
N THR A 38 9.96 -3.71 -2.53
CA THR A 38 10.02 -2.97 -3.79
C THR A 38 9.28 -3.77 -4.85
N PHE A 39 8.52 -3.10 -5.70
CA PHE A 39 7.83 -3.66 -6.85
C PHE A 39 8.23 -2.86 -8.09
N GLY A 40 8.41 -3.52 -9.23
CA GLY A 40 8.80 -2.87 -10.48
C GLY A 40 8.16 -3.53 -11.70
N GLY A 41 7.96 -2.75 -12.74
CA GLY A 41 7.43 -3.23 -14.02
C GLY A 41 7.23 -2.08 -15.01
N THR A 42 6.48 -2.33 -16.08
CA THR A 42 6.20 -1.35 -17.14
C THR A 42 5.45 -0.12 -16.66
N LEU A 43 4.77 -0.20 -15.51
CA LEU A 43 4.05 0.92 -14.89
C LEU A 43 4.94 1.82 -14.01
N GLY A 44 6.21 1.46 -13.81
CA GLY A 44 7.13 2.11 -12.90
C GLY A 44 7.49 1.23 -11.70
N THR A 45 8.06 1.87 -10.69
CA THR A 45 8.58 1.30 -9.46
C THR A 45 7.82 1.83 -8.25
N VAL A 46 7.59 0.94 -7.29
CA VAL A 46 6.97 1.22 -5.99
C VAL A 46 7.92 0.75 -4.91
N LYS A 47 8.29 1.63 -3.99
CA LYS A 47 9.00 1.28 -2.74
C LYS A 47 8.01 1.45 -1.60
N LEU A 48 7.78 0.39 -0.84
CA LEU A 48 6.88 0.36 0.30
C LEU A 48 7.67 0.05 1.57
N SER A 49 7.43 0.81 2.62
CA SER A 49 7.95 0.57 3.96
C SER A 49 6.83 0.58 5.00
N VAL A 50 6.98 -0.24 6.03
CA VAL A 50 6.04 -0.32 7.14
C VAL A 50 6.76 -0.18 8.47
N LYS A 51 6.18 0.58 9.39
CA LYS A 51 6.65 0.66 10.78
C LYS A 51 5.48 0.72 11.74
N MET A 52 5.69 0.24 12.96
CA MET A 52 4.73 0.49 14.04
C MET A 52 4.82 1.95 14.46
N GLU A 53 3.67 2.59 14.65
CA GLU A 53 3.54 3.95 15.15
C GLU A 53 2.61 3.96 16.37
N GLY A 54 3.13 4.43 17.51
CA GLY A 54 2.38 4.51 18.76
C GLY A 54 1.91 3.16 19.33
N GLY A 55 2.46 2.02 18.87
CA GLY A 55 2.11 0.68 19.37
C GLY A 55 0.77 0.11 18.90
N HIS A 56 -0.10 0.94 18.30
CA HIS A 56 -1.46 0.54 17.91
C HIS A 56 -1.70 0.59 16.40
N TYR A 57 -0.89 1.36 15.66
CA TYR A 57 -1.06 1.54 14.23
C TYR A 57 0.18 1.08 13.46
N THR A 58 -0.05 0.54 12.28
CA THR A 58 0.97 0.39 11.26
C THR A 58 0.95 1.63 10.36
N PHE A 59 2.07 2.34 10.33
CA PHE A 59 2.34 3.40 9.37
C PHE A 59 2.91 2.78 8.10
N VAL A 60 2.21 2.96 6.99
CA VAL A 60 2.57 2.47 5.66
C VAL A 60 3.00 3.67 4.83
N GLU A 61 4.23 3.67 4.33
CA GLU A 61 4.72 4.68 3.40
C GLU A 61 5.02 4.05 2.05
N VAL A 62 4.59 4.73 0.99
CA VAL A 62 4.79 4.28 -0.38
C VAL A 62 5.39 5.40 -1.21
N HIS A 63 6.48 5.09 -1.90
CA HIS A 63 7.15 5.98 -2.84
C HIS A 63 7.11 5.40 -4.25
N THR A 64 6.69 6.21 -5.22
CA THR A 64 6.70 5.90 -6.66
C THR A 64 7.72 6.77 -7.39
N ASP A 65 8.32 6.26 -8.47
CA ASP A 65 9.17 7.07 -9.37
C ASP A 65 8.36 7.89 -10.39
N GLN A 66 7.06 7.65 -10.46
CA GLN A 66 6.16 8.31 -11.40
C GLN A 66 5.54 9.59 -10.82
N VAL A 67 5.09 10.47 -11.72
CA VAL A 67 4.39 11.72 -11.41
C VAL A 67 3.03 11.47 -10.75
N GLY A 68 2.52 12.47 -10.03
CA GLY A 68 1.18 12.44 -9.45
C GLY A 68 0.11 12.17 -10.51
N GLU A 69 -0.97 11.50 -10.11
CA GLU A 69 -2.09 11.11 -11.00
C GLU A 69 -1.75 10.09 -12.10
N SER A 70 -0.49 9.64 -12.19
CA SER A 70 -0.10 8.50 -13.02
C SER A 70 -0.87 7.23 -12.62
N ARG A 71 -0.88 6.23 -13.51
CA ARG A 71 -1.57 4.96 -13.26
C ARG A 71 -1.07 4.28 -11.98
N ILE A 72 0.25 4.31 -11.72
CA ILE A 72 0.81 3.70 -10.52
C ILE A 72 0.43 4.50 -9.25
N ASP A 73 0.42 5.83 -9.33
CA ASP A 73 -0.02 6.73 -8.24
C ASP A 73 -1.46 6.43 -7.81
N LYS A 74 -2.36 6.29 -8.79
CA LYS A 74 -3.76 5.92 -8.57
C LYS A 74 -3.89 4.52 -7.95
N ASN A 75 -3.05 3.58 -8.37
CA ASN A 75 -3.04 2.23 -7.79
C ASN A 75 -2.54 2.21 -6.35
N VAL A 76 -1.60 3.08 -5.96
CA VAL A 76 -1.20 3.25 -4.55
C VAL A 76 -2.38 3.72 -3.70
N LYS A 77 -3.17 4.70 -4.17
CA LYS A 77 -4.39 5.15 -3.47
C LYS A 77 -5.43 4.02 -3.35
N LYS A 78 -5.59 3.21 -4.41
CA LYS A 78 -6.47 2.02 -4.38
C LYS A 78 -5.97 0.95 -3.41
N TYR A 79 -4.66 0.75 -3.31
CA TYR A 79 -4.06 -0.15 -2.32
C TYR A 79 -4.36 0.31 -0.89
N PHE A 80 -4.30 1.62 -0.61
CA PHE A 80 -4.70 2.14 0.70
C PHE A 80 -6.18 1.92 1.01
N ASN A 81 -7.06 2.05 0.02
CA ASN A 81 -8.47 1.69 0.19
C ASN A 81 -8.64 0.18 0.49
N ALA A 82 -7.81 -0.68 -0.10
CA ALA A 82 -7.83 -2.12 0.19
C ALA A 82 -7.34 -2.43 1.61
N LEU A 83 -6.31 -1.74 2.10
CA LEU A 83 -5.85 -1.81 3.49
C LEU A 83 -6.95 -1.36 4.46
N HIS A 84 -7.59 -0.23 4.18
CA HIS A 84 -8.68 0.30 5.01
C HIS A 84 -9.83 -0.70 5.13
N ARG A 85 -10.27 -1.29 4.02
CA ARG A 85 -11.33 -2.32 4.02
C ARG A 85 -10.92 -3.61 4.74
N ALA A 86 -9.65 -3.99 4.68
CA ALA A 86 -9.16 -5.15 5.41
C ALA A 86 -9.05 -4.88 6.92
N ALA A 87 -8.71 -3.64 7.30
CA ALA A 87 -8.65 -3.20 8.69
C ALA A 87 -10.05 -3.03 9.32
N ASP A 88 -11.03 -2.57 8.54
CA ASP A 88 -12.42 -2.37 8.96
C ASP A 88 -13.40 -2.98 7.95
N PRO A 89 -13.64 -4.31 8.01
CA PRO A 89 -14.52 -5.00 7.06
C PRO A 89 -16.00 -4.56 7.15
N ARG A 90 -16.39 -3.97 8.28
CA ARG A 90 -17.75 -3.48 8.53
C ARG A 90 -17.98 -2.07 7.97
N HIS A 91 -16.93 -1.44 7.44
CA HIS A 91 -17.01 -0.11 6.87
C HIS A 91 -17.86 -0.10 5.59
N SER A 92 -19.12 0.34 5.70
CA SER A 92 -19.91 0.67 4.52
C SER A 92 -19.65 2.12 4.12
N ILE A 93 -19.15 2.34 2.90
CA ILE A 93 -19.08 3.70 2.34
C ILE A 93 -20.52 4.11 1.99
N THR A 94 -21.14 4.89 2.85
CA THR A 94 -22.44 5.50 2.56
C THR A 94 -22.18 6.82 1.84
N ALA A 95 -22.88 7.06 0.74
CA ALA A 95 -22.87 8.39 0.12
C ALA A 95 -23.52 9.37 1.11
N GLY A 96 -22.76 10.36 1.59
CA GLY A 96 -23.34 11.51 2.25
C GLY A 96 -24.03 12.34 1.18
N TYR A 97 -25.36 12.25 1.11
CA TYR A 97 -26.19 13.16 0.33
C TYR A 97 -26.67 14.30 1.23
#